data_AF-B6B8Z8-F1
#
_entry.id   AF-B6B8Z8-F1
#
_cell.length_a   1.000
_cell.length_b   1.000
_cell.length_c   1.000
_cell.angle_alpha   90.00
_cell.angle_beta   90.00
_cell.angle_gamma   90.00
#
_symmetry.space_group_name_H-M   'P 1'
#
loop_
_entity.id
_entity.type
_entity.pdbx_description
1 polymer ?
#
loop_
_entity_poly.entity_id
_entity_poly.type
_entity_poly.pdbx_seq_one_letter_code
_entity_poly.pdbx_strand_id
1 'polypeptide(L)'
;MNFSARKQTLEVRRMELAGILSQTGLEAGAAAAYAAPRLQRAPAVAVPPKASLDELRRIDAALARLREGSYGFCQICGDDIADDWLDQRPASPFCKSCAL
;
A
#
# COMPACT_ATOMS: atom_id res chain seq x y z
N MET A 1 -4.99 -2.94 21.31
CA MET A 1 -4.23 -3.04 20.04
C MET A 1 -4.57 -4.35 19.34
N ASN A 2 -5.33 -4.29 18.24
CA ASN A 2 -5.67 -5.46 17.42
C ASN A 2 -4.67 -5.63 16.26
N PHE A 3 -3.45 -6.06 16.59
CA PHE A 3 -2.38 -6.24 15.59
C PHE A 3 -2.78 -7.22 14.48
N SER A 4 -3.53 -8.27 14.81
CA SER A 4 -4.03 -9.26 13.86
C SER A 4 -4.97 -8.64 12.81
N ALA A 5 -5.93 -7.83 13.25
CA ALA A 5 -6.87 -7.16 12.34
C ALA A 5 -6.14 -6.18 11.41
N ARG A 6 -5.22 -5.37 11.96
CA ARG A 6 -4.43 -4.41 11.16
C ARG A 6 -3.50 -5.10 10.18
N LYS A 7 -2.88 -6.21 10.59
CA LYS A 7 -2.09 -7.07 9.71
C LYS A 7 -2.94 -7.57 8.53
N GLN A 8 -4.14 -8.10 8.82
CA GLN A 8 -5.05 -8.58 7.79
C GLN A 8 -5.40 -7.46 6.79
N THR A 9 -5.70 -6.25 7.26
CA THR A 9 -5.97 -5.09 6.41
C THR A 9 -4.79 -4.75 5.50
N LEU A 10 -3.57 -4.76 6.04
CA LEU A 10 -2.35 -4.51 5.28
C LEU A 10 -2.09 -5.59 4.22
N GLU A 11 -2.32 -6.86 4.55
CA GLU A 11 -2.16 -7.98 3.63
C GLU A 11 -3.16 -7.93 2.47
N VAL A 12 -4.43 -7.62 2.75
CA VAL A 12 -5.45 -7.40 1.72
C VAL A 12 -5.04 -6.26 0.79
N ARG A 13 -4.65 -5.12 1.36
CA ARG A 13 -4.24 -3.94 0.57
C ARG A 13 -3.01 -4.22 -0.29
N ARG A 14 -2.06 -4.98 0.23
CA ARG A 14 -0.88 -5.44 -0.51
C ARG A 14 -1.26 -6.29 -1.72
N MET A 15 -2.21 -7.22 -1.56
CA MET A 15 -2.70 -8.06 -2.65
C MET A 15 -3.39 -7.22 -3.74
N GLU A 16 -4.20 -6.24 -3.36
CA GLU A 16 -4.84 -5.32 -4.31
C GLU A 16 -3.79 -4.55 -5.14
N LEU A 17 -2.82 -3.93 -4.48
CA LEU A 17 -1.77 -3.15 -5.15
C LEU A 17 -0.87 -4.03 -6.03
N ALA A 18 -0.51 -5.22 -5.55
CA ALA A 18 0.26 -6.19 -6.33
C ALA A 18 -0.51 -6.65 -7.58
N GLY A 19 -1.84 -6.85 -7.47
CA GLY A 19 -2.71 -7.19 -8.59
C GLY A 19 -2.84 -6.07 -9.62
N ILE A 20 -2.85 -4.80 -9.20
CA ILE A 20 -2.85 -3.66 -10.12
C ILE A 20 -1.50 -3.54 -10.85
N LEU A 21 -0.39 -3.76 -10.15
CA LEU A 21 0.95 -3.70 -10.72
C LEU A 21 1.22 -4.85 -11.71
N SER A 22 0.72 -6.06 -11.45
CA SER A 22 0.88 -7.18 -12.39
C SER A 22 0.08 -6.97 -13.68
N GLN A 23 -1.11 -6.36 -13.60
CA GLN A 23 -1.92 -6.00 -14.77
C GLN A 23 -1.31 -4.86 -15.59
N THR A 24 -0.75 -3.84 -14.93
CA THR A 24 -0.11 -2.70 -15.61
C THR A 24 1.27 -3.05 -16.20
N GLY A 25 1.98 -4.02 -15.63
CA GLY A 25 3.21 -4.59 -16.21
C GLY A 25 2.97 -5.33 -17.53
N LEU A 26 1.76 -5.87 -17.77
CA LEU A 26 1.38 -6.49 -19.03
C LEU A 26 1.02 -5.44 -20.11
N GLU A 27 0.48 -4.29 -19.74
CA GLU A 27 0.15 -3.18 -20.65
C GLU A 27 1.37 -2.28 -20.99
N ALA A 28 2.51 -2.47 -20.33
CA ALA A 28 3.76 -1.77 -20.65
C ALA A 28 4.64 -2.53 -21.65
N GLY A 29 4.24 -3.75 -22.05
CA GLY A 29 5.02 -4.66 -22.89
C GLY A 29 4.36 -5.14 -24.20
N ALA A 30 3.21 -4.58 -24.59
CA ALA A 30 2.50 -4.98 -25.82
C ALA A 30 2.32 -3.81 -26.80
N ALA A 31 3.39 -3.11 -27.12
CA ALA A 31 3.47 -2.29 -28.34
C ALA A 31 3.79 -3.20 -29.54
N ALA A 32 2.84 -4.06 -29.93
CA ALA A 32 2.90 -4.77 -31.21
C ALA A 32 1.49 -5.07 -31.73
N ALA A 33 1.04 -4.19 -32.64
CA ALA A 33 0.17 -4.43 -33.79
C ALA A 33 -1.04 -5.37 -33.63
N TYR A 34 -2.24 -4.81 -33.43
CA TYR A 34 -3.39 -4.89 -34.37
C TYR A 34 -4.57 -4.07 -33.82
N ALA A 35 -5.26 -3.33 -34.68
CA ALA A 35 -6.40 -2.50 -34.32
C ALA A 35 -7.72 -3.29 -34.32
N ALA A 36 -8.59 -3.06 -33.33
CA ALA A 36 -10.00 -3.43 -33.32
C ALA A 36 -10.81 -2.48 -32.40
N PRO A 37 -12.14 -2.30 -32.61
CA PRO A 37 -12.84 -1.06 -32.33
C PRO A 37 -13.20 -0.84 -30.86
N ARG A 38 -13.39 0.45 -30.56
CA ARG A 38 -13.59 1.09 -29.26
C ARG A 38 -14.85 0.57 -28.55
N LEU A 39 -14.69 -0.44 -27.71
CA LEU A 39 -15.56 -0.57 -26.54
C LEU A 39 -15.21 0.58 -25.59
N GLN A 40 -16.22 1.38 -25.25
CA GLN A 40 -16.17 2.42 -24.24
C GLN A 40 -15.60 1.86 -22.92
N ARG A 41 -14.27 1.91 -22.78
CA ARG A 41 -13.58 1.69 -21.51
C ARG A 41 -14.06 2.80 -20.57
N ALA A 42 -14.66 2.39 -19.45
CA ALA A 42 -14.80 3.26 -18.29
C ALA A 42 -13.46 3.98 -18.03
N PRO A 43 -13.45 5.19 -17.44
CA PRO A 43 -12.19 5.87 -17.16
C PRO A 43 -11.34 4.97 -16.26
N ALA A 44 -10.33 4.34 -16.84
CA ALA A 44 -9.29 3.69 -16.08
C ALA A 44 -8.60 4.84 -15.35
N VAL A 45 -8.86 4.97 -14.06
CA VAL A 45 -7.97 5.74 -13.18
C VAL A 45 -6.62 5.08 -13.33
N ALA A 46 -5.78 5.67 -14.18
CA ALA A 46 -4.39 5.30 -14.30
C ALA A 46 -3.73 5.74 -13.00
N VAL A 47 -3.73 4.84 -12.00
CA VAL A 47 -2.93 5.06 -10.80
C VAL A 47 -1.49 5.13 -11.28
N PRO A 48 -0.76 6.24 -11.07
CA PRO A 48 0.60 6.35 -11.56
C PRO A 48 1.43 5.25 -10.91
N PRO A 49 2.15 4.42 -11.69
CA PRO A 49 2.82 3.21 -11.17
C PRO A 49 3.78 3.51 -10.02
N LYS A 50 4.35 4.72 -9.98
CA LYS A 50 5.21 5.20 -8.89
C LYS A 50 4.48 5.29 -7.54
N ALA A 51 3.23 5.76 -7.51
CA ALA A 51 2.47 5.93 -6.27
C ALA A 51 2.05 4.58 -5.68
N SER A 52 1.63 3.64 -6.52
CA SER A 52 1.30 2.27 -6.11
C SER A 52 2.50 1.52 -5.56
N LEU A 53 3.69 1.68 -6.18
CA LEU A 53 4.93 1.07 -5.70
C LEU A 53 5.36 1.62 -4.33
N ASP A 54 5.23 2.94 -4.11
CA ASP A 54 5.58 3.54 -2.83
C ASP A 54 4.63 3.11 -1.71
N GLU A 55 3.33 3.02 -1.99
CA GLU A 55 2.35 2.46 -1.06
C GLU A 55 2.65 1.01 -0.70
N LEU A 56 2.99 0.18 -1.69
CA LEU A 56 3.35 -1.22 -1.48
C LEU A 56 4.59 -1.36 -0.58
N ARG A 57 5.63 -0.55 -0.82
CA ARG A 57 6.83 -0.50 0.04
C ARG A 57 6.51 -0.12 1.48
N ARG A 58 5.63 0.86 1.69
CA ARG A 58 5.20 1.25 3.05
C ARG A 58 4.44 0.13 3.75
N ILE A 59 3.59 -0.59 3.03
CA ILE A 59 2.85 -1.74 3.55
C ILE A 59 3.80 -2.89 3.89
N ASP A 60 4.74 -3.22 3.00
CA ASP A 60 5.75 -4.26 3.27
C ASP A 60 6.60 -3.92 4.50
N ALA A 61 7.00 -2.64 4.65
CA ALA A 61 7.71 -2.17 5.84
C ALA A 61 6.86 -2.26 7.12
N ALA A 62 5.55 -2.01 7.04
CA ALA A 62 4.64 -2.21 8.16
C ALA A 62 4.50 -3.68 8.57
N LEU A 63 4.40 -4.58 7.57
CA LEU A 63 4.36 -6.03 7.80
C LEU A 63 5.68 -6.56 8.36
N ALA A 64 6.83 -6.01 7.95
CA ALA A 64 8.13 -6.34 8.54
C ALA A 64 8.17 -5.99 10.03
N ARG A 65 7.74 -4.77 10.39
CA ARG A 65 7.65 -4.32 11.79
C ARG A 65 6.71 -5.19 12.64
N LEU A 66 5.61 -5.65 12.05
CA LEU A 66 4.70 -6.60 12.73
C LEU A 66 5.38 -7.94 13.04
N ARG A 67 6.29 -8.40 12.18
CA ARG A 67 7.08 -9.63 12.40
C ARG A 67 8.19 -9.43 13.43
N GLU A 68 8.82 -8.27 13.44
CA GLU A 68 9.87 -7.90 14.40
C GLU A 68 9.32 -7.53 15.78
N GLY A 69 8.02 -7.23 15.89
CA GLY A 69 7.39 -6.76 17.13
C GLY A 69 7.57 -5.26 17.39
N SER A 70 8.13 -4.51 16.43
CA SER A 70 8.30 -3.05 16.50
C SER A 70 7.09 -2.27 15.99
N TYR A 71 6.02 -2.97 15.58
CA TYR A 71 4.80 -2.33 15.10
C TYR A 71 4.03 -1.67 16.24
N GLY A 72 3.66 -0.41 16.03
CA GLY A 72 3.01 0.41 17.06
C GLY A 72 3.95 1.37 17.77
N PHE A 73 5.24 1.38 17.44
CA PHE A 73 6.20 2.37 17.94
C PHE A 73 6.64 3.33 16.84
N CYS A 74 6.82 4.59 17.20
CA CYS A 74 7.28 5.62 16.28
C CYS A 74 8.77 5.44 15.97
N GLN A 75 9.13 5.38 14.70
CA GLN A 75 10.53 5.23 14.27
C GLN A 75 11.39 6.49 14.50
N ILE A 76 10.77 7.63 14.86
CA ILE A 76 11.45 8.91 15.11
C ILE A 76 11.65 9.14 16.62
N CYS A 77 10.56 9.15 17.40
CA CYS A 77 10.64 9.44 18.84
C CYS A 77 10.70 8.19 19.73
N GLY A 78 10.36 7.01 19.21
CA GLY A 78 10.31 5.76 19.98
C GLY A 78 9.03 5.56 20.80
N ASP A 79 8.15 6.56 20.87
CA ASP A 79 6.89 6.45 21.62
C ASP A 79 5.85 5.55 20.95
N ASP A 80 4.90 5.06 21.76
CA ASP A 80 3.71 4.37 21.29
C ASP A 80 2.88 5.23 20.33
N ILE A 81 2.50 4.64 19.21
CA ILE A 81 1.60 5.22 18.23
C ILE A 81 0.16 4.98 18.70
N ALA A 82 -0.61 6.06 18.78
CA ALA A 82 -2.02 6.01 19.16
C ALA A 82 -2.82 5.03 18.27
N ASP A 83 -3.69 4.25 18.90
CA ASP A 83 -4.50 3.22 18.25
C ASP A 83 -5.37 3.81 17.13
N ASP A 84 -6.01 4.96 17.39
CA ASP A 84 -6.82 5.73 16.43
C ASP A 84 -6.03 6.16 15.17
N TRP A 85 -4.73 6.49 15.34
CA TRP A 85 -3.87 6.83 14.21
C TRP A 85 -3.54 5.58 13.37
N LEU A 86 -3.30 4.44 14.01
CA LEU A 86 -3.06 3.18 13.31
C LEU A 86 -4.33 2.63 12.65
N ASP A 87 -5.51 2.92 13.19
CA ASP A 87 -6.78 2.55 12.56
C ASP A 87 -7.03 3.36 11.29
N GLN A 88 -6.68 4.64 11.29
CA GLN A 88 -6.76 5.49 10.10
C GLN A 88 -5.60 5.23 9.12
N ARG A 89 -4.40 4.94 9.62
CA ARG A 89 -3.16 4.80 8.84
C ARG A 89 -2.32 3.61 9.31
N PRO A 90 -2.74 2.36 9.00
CA PRO A 90 -2.08 1.16 9.52
C PRO A 90 -0.67 0.95 8.97
N ALA A 91 -0.33 1.54 7.82
CA ALA A 91 1.01 1.47 7.23
C ALA A 91 1.99 2.51 7.81
N SER A 92 1.52 3.45 8.64
CA SER A 92 2.35 4.56 9.11
C SER A 92 3.49 4.08 10.04
N PRO A 93 4.74 4.54 9.83
CA PRO A 93 5.85 4.30 10.75
C PRO A 93 6.02 5.36 11.84
N PHE A 94 5.21 6.42 11.79
CA PHE A 94 5.37 7.57 12.67
C PHE A 94 4.08 7.84 13.45
N CYS A 95 4.24 8.35 14.67
CA CYS A 95 3.12 8.88 15.45
C CYS A 95 2.56 10.15 14.78
N LYS A 96 1.34 10.55 15.17
CA LYS A 96 0.69 11.76 14.64
C LYS A 96 1.58 12.99 14.75
N SER A 97 2.31 13.15 15.87
CA SER A 97 3.18 14.31 16.12
C SER A 97 4.40 14.36 15.22
N CYS A 98 5.00 13.20 14.85
CA CYS A 98 6.17 13.15 13.99
C CYS A 98 5.84 13.07 12.49
N ALA A 99 4.57 12.83 12.16
CA ALA A 99 4.08 12.79 10.77
C ALA A 99 3.52 14.13 10.27
N LEU A 100 3.30 15.08 11.20
CA LEU A 100 2.90 16.46 10.93
C LEU A 100 4.13 17.35 10.82
#